data_AF-A0A1Q3QR08-F1
#
_entry.id   AF-A0A1Q3QR08-F1
#
_cell.length_a   1.000
_cell.length_b   1.000
_cell.length_c   1.000
_cell.angle_alpha   90.00
_cell.angle_beta   90.00
_cell.angle_gamma   90.00
#
_symmetry.space_group_name_H-M   'P 1'
#
loop_
_entity.id
_entity.type
_entity.pdbx_description
1 polymer ?
#
loop_
_entity_poly.entity_id
_entity_poly.type
_entity_poly.pdbx_seq_one_letter_code
_entity_poly.pdbx_strand_id
1 'polypeptide(L)'
;MSDEHYISQSVFIHADIQVQGFSWCKDKPKQMRLETLKKRILCKKHNSQLSEVDSAAKASLINIRDAYALFDVRGKLSERRWNIKRFQVDMLRLERWSLKTLINLNHINGWTIGDDASKPHTPPRELVEVAFGRKRFTDAKGLYSMSNGQHVIDFHEGAFSFSASTNGNQLVGGRFWLWGVPFYMSIYPDPIQENGAPMMRRRMTHWFQTWDDKRRQVKSHCVLFNYPKQ
;
A
#
# COMPACT_ATOMS: atom_id res chain seq x y z
N MET A 1 -26.91 -11.48 0.30
CA MET A 1 -25.86 -10.44 0.15
C MET A 1 -24.62 -10.81 0.98
N SER A 2 -23.42 -10.28 0.73
CA SER A 2 -22.23 -10.54 1.57
C SER A 2 -21.77 -9.24 2.21
N ASP A 3 -21.33 -9.31 3.47
CA ASP A 3 -20.72 -8.17 4.14
C ASP A 3 -19.29 -7.99 3.59
N GLU A 4 -19.02 -6.84 2.97
CA GLU A 4 -17.70 -6.45 2.52
C GLU A 4 -17.03 -5.59 3.60
N HIS A 5 -15.77 -5.90 3.90
CA HIS A 5 -14.91 -5.01 4.66
C HIS A 5 -14.27 -4.02 3.68
N TYR A 6 -14.38 -2.71 3.91
CA TYR A 6 -13.75 -1.67 3.07
C TYR A 6 -12.25 -1.91 2.91
N ILE A 7 -11.63 -2.51 3.92
CA ILE A 7 -10.28 -3.04 3.85
C ILE A 7 -10.28 -4.44 4.43
N SER A 8 -9.73 -5.40 3.68
CA SER A 8 -9.81 -6.81 4.07
C SER A 8 -9.11 -7.04 5.41
N GLN A 9 -9.85 -7.59 6.38
CA GLN A 9 -9.34 -8.01 7.69
C GLN A 9 -8.09 -8.90 7.58
N SER A 10 -7.89 -9.55 6.44
CA SER A 10 -6.74 -10.39 6.14
C SER A 10 -5.39 -9.65 6.14
N VAL A 11 -5.39 -8.32 5.95
CA VAL A 11 -4.21 -7.44 5.96
C VAL A 11 -3.94 -6.82 7.35
N PHE A 12 -4.96 -6.79 8.22
CA PHE A 12 -4.88 -6.12 9.50
C PHE A 12 -4.89 -7.13 10.63
N ILE A 13 -3.76 -7.21 11.33
CA ILE A 13 -3.60 -8.08 12.49
C ILE A 13 -4.31 -7.45 13.71
N HIS A 14 -4.42 -6.13 13.73
CA HIS A 14 -5.18 -5.37 14.73
C HIS A 14 -6.50 -4.84 14.14
N ALA A 15 -7.52 -4.71 14.97
CA ALA A 15 -8.83 -4.23 14.53
C ALA A 15 -8.87 -2.72 14.24
N ASP A 16 -7.86 -1.97 14.69
CA ASP A 16 -7.81 -0.52 14.64
C ASP A 16 -6.81 -0.03 13.60
N ILE A 17 -7.23 0.98 12.83
CA ILE A 17 -6.43 1.63 11.80
C ILE A 17 -6.43 3.14 12.03
N GLN A 18 -5.38 3.83 11.58
CA GLN A 18 -5.36 5.30 11.59
C GLN A 18 -5.63 5.86 10.20
N VAL A 19 -6.56 6.80 10.09
CA VAL A 19 -6.93 7.45 8.84
C VAL A 19 -6.91 8.96 9.02
N GLN A 20 -6.30 9.67 8.06
CA GLN A 20 -6.25 11.12 8.02
C GLN A 20 -6.44 11.64 6.58
N GLY A 21 -6.74 12.93 6.45
CA GLY A 21 -6.63 13.67 5.19
C GLY A 21 -7.90 13.65 4.35
N PHE A 22 -8.89 12.83 4.70
CA PHE A 22 -10.23 12.98 4.14
C PHE A 22 -10.95 14.18 4.76
N SER A 23 -11.95 14.70 4.07
CA SER A 23 -12.85 15.77 4.52
C SER A 23 -13.34 15.57 5.98
N TRP A 24 -13.61 14.33 6.39
CA TRP A 24 -14.11 13.96 7.72
C TRP A 24 -13.02 13.71 8.78
N CYS A 25 -11.74 13.71 8.41
CA CYS A 25 -10.58 13.55 9.31
C CYS A 25 -9.36 14.35 8.82
N LYS A 26 -9.59 15.60 8.39
CA LYS A 26 -8.57 16.41 7.71
C LYS A 26 -7.37 16.71 8.62
N ASP A 27 -7.62 17.31 9.78
CA ASP A 27 -6.55 17.91 10.59
C ASP A 27 -5.90 16.95 11.59
N LYS A 28 -6.59 15.87 11.98
CA LYS A 28 -6.11 14.90 12.98
C LYS A 28 -6.39 13.47 12.54
N PRO A 29 -5.43 12.54 12.69
CA PRO A 29 -5.69 11.11 12.49
C PRO A 29 -6.86 10.65 13.36
N LYS A 30 -7.80 9.92 12.77
CA LYS A 30 -8.85 9.22 13.49
C LYS A 30 -8.52 7.73 13.54
N GLN A 31 -8.59 7.17 14.75
CA GLN A 31 -8.55 5.72 14.92
C GLN A 31 -9.92 5.15 14.56
N MET A 32 -9.93 4.16 13.68
CA MET A 32 -11.15 3.52 13.18
C MET A 32 -11.05 2.02 13.32
N ARG A 33 -12.14 1.41 13.77
CA ARG A 33 -12.27 -0.05 13.72
C ARG A 33 -12.56 -0.49 12.29
N LEU A 34 -11.92 -1.55 11.82
CA LEU A 34 -12.21 -2.16 10.51
C LEU A 34 -13.69 -2.52 10.33
N GLU A 35 -14.40 -2.77 11.43
CA GLU A 35 -15.84 -3.07 11.39
C GLU A 35 -16.70 -1.84 11.10
N THR A 36 -16.31 -0.66 11.60
CA THR A 36 -16.94 0.61 11.20
C THR A 36 -16.68 0.92 9.74
N LEU A 37 -15.65 0.28 9.20
CA LEU A 37 -15.29 0.27 7.82
C LEU A 37 -15.96 -0.88 7.04
N LYS A 38 -17.22 -1.22 7.31
CA LYS A 38 -18.02 -2.13 6.48
C LYS A 38 -19.18 -1.36 5.86
N LYS A 39 -19.26 -1.28 4.54
CA LYS A 39 -20.50 -0.93 3.83
C LYS A 39 -20.76 -1.90 2.69
N ARG A 40 -22.05 -2.18 2.48
CA ARG A 40 -22.55 -3.05 1.40
C ARG A 40 -22.58 -2.30 0.07
N ILE A 41 -21.40 -1.94 -0.45
CA ILE A 41 -21.26 -1.18 -1.71
C ILE A 41 -21.21 -2.12 -2.91
N LEU A 42 -20.62 -3.31 -2.75
CA LEU A 42 -20.56 -4.32 -3.80
C LEU A 42 -21.58 -5.44 -3.60
N CYS A 43 -22.06 -5.99 -4.72
CA CYS A 43 -22.80 -7.25 -4.70
C CYS A 43 -21.85 -8.43 -4.42
N LYS A 44 -22.40 -9.58 -4.02
CA LYS A 44 -21.62 -10.81 -3.72
C LYS A 44 -20.60 -11.14 -4.81
N LYS A 45 -21.03 -11.10 -6.08
CA LYS A 45 -20.18 -11.43 -7.23
C LYS A 45 -18.96 -10.50 -7.34
N HIS A 46 -19.17 -9.19 -7.28
CA HIS A 46 -18.09 -8.21 -7.38
C HIS A 46 -17.16 -8.23 -6.16
N ASN A 47 -17.72 -8.43 -4.97
CA ASN A 47 -16.92 -8.59 -3.75
C ASN A 47 -16.02 -9.84 -3.84
N SER A 48 -16.56 -10.99 -4.28
CA SER A 48 -15.78 -12.22 -4.48
C SER A 48 -14.65 -12.02 -5.50
N GLN A 49 -14.89 -11.27 -6.58
CA GLN A 49 -13.85 -10.95 -7.57
C GLN A 49 -12.69 -10.13 -7.00
N LEU A 50 -12.92 -9.33 -5.95
CA LEU A 50 -11.85 -8.56 -5.29
C LEU A 50 -11.16 -9.32 -4.15
N SER A 51 -11.66 -10.49 -3.74
CA SER A 51 -11.01 -11.28 -2.69
C SER A 51 -9.60 -11.77 -3.08
N GLU A 52 -9.33 -11.92 -4.38
CA GLU A 52 -8.01 -12.28 -4.90
C GLU A 52 -6.97 -11.19 -4.59
N VAL A 53 -7.36 -9.90 -4.67
CA VAL A 53 -6.42 -8.78 -4.45
C VAL A 53 -6.13 -8.62 -2.98
N ASP A 54 -7.12 -8.89 -2.12
CA ASP A 54 -6.94 -8.93 -0.67
C ASP A 54 -5.95 -10.04 -0.26
N SER A 55 -6.12 -11.23 -0.82
CA SER A 55 -5.23 -12.38 -0.55
C SER A 55 -3.79 -12.10 -0.99
N ALA A 56 -3.61 -11.45 -2.12
CA ALA A 56 -2.29 -11.08 -2.63
C ALA A 56 -1.64 -9.93 -1.85
N ALA A 57 -2.41 -8.97 -1.36
CA ALA A 57 -1.92 -7.95 -0.44
C ALA A 57 -1.44 -8.58 0.87
N LYS A 58 -2.21 -9.50 1.46
CA LYS A 58 -1.79 -10.28 2.63
C LYS A 58 -0.48 -11.03 2.37
N ALA A 59 -0.37 -11.75 1.26
CA ALA A 59 0.84 -12.49 0.92
C ALA A 59 2.05 -11.57 0.76
N SER A 60 1.87 -10.40 0.14
CA SER A 60 2.91 -9.39 -0.02
C SER A 60 3.42 -8.86 1.33
N LEU A 61 2.50 -8.58 2.25
CA LEU A 61 2.86 -8.12 3.59
C LEU A 61 3.56 -9.19 4.40
N ILE A 62 3.08 -10.45 4.37
CA ILE A 62 3.77 -11.59 4.99
C ILE A 62 5.23 -11.69 4.51
N ASN A 63 5.46 -11.55 3.19
CA ASN A 63 6.81 -11.58 2.64
C ASN A 63 7.68 -10.41 3.12
N ILE A 64 7.10 -9.22 3.33
CA ILE A 64 7.81 -8.08 3.92
C ILE A 64 8.16 -8.37 5.39
N ARG A 65 7.20 -8.84 6.20
CA ARG A 65 7.44 -9.21 7.60
C ARG A 65 8.50 -10.28 7.74
N ASP A 66 8.40 -11.36 6.97
CA ASP A 66 9.35 -12.46 7.06
C ASP A 66 10.77 -12.04 6.65
N ALA A 67 10.90 -11.01 5.80
CA ALA A 67 12.19 -10.36 5.53
C ALA A 67 12.71 -9.60 6.75
N TYR A 68 11.89 -8.76 7.38
CA TYR A 68 12.27 -8.04 8.60
C TYR A 68 12.62 -8.99 9.75
N ALA A 69 11.81 -10.01 10.00
CA ALA A 69 12.10 -11.02 11.02
C ALA A 69 13.44 -11.73 10.76
N LEU A 70 13.75 -12.03 9.49
CA LEU A 70 15.05 -12.58 9.13
C LEU A 70 16.18 -11.58 9.33
N PHE A 71 15.94 -10.30 9.10
CA PHE A 71 16.90 -9.23 9.35
C PHE A 71 17.23 -9.13 10.85
N ASP A 72 16.23 -9.14 11.73
CA ASP A 72 16.43 -9.08 13.18
C ASP A 72 17.24 -10.26 13.73
N VAL A 73 16.95 -11.47 13.25
CA VAL A 73 17.70 -12.67 13.64
C VAL A 73 19.14 -12.58 13.14
N ARG A 74 19.34 -12.21 11.87
CA ARG A 74 20.69 -12.15 11.27
C ARG A 74 21.52 -10.96 11.77
N GLY A 75 20.89 -9.86 12.16
CA GLY A 75 21.56 -8.70 12.73
C GLY A 75 22.24 -8.98 14.07
N LYS A 76 21.81 -10.05 14.77
CA LYS A 76 22.43 -10.53 16.02
C LYS A 76 23.61 -11.48 15.78
N LEU A 77 23.90 -11.83 14.53
CA LEU A 77 24.93 -12.78 14.15
C LEU A 77 26.03 -12.07 13.35
N SER A 78 27.29 -12.34 13.67
CA SER A 78 28.46 -11.70 13.04
C SER A 78 28.98 -12.50 11.84
N GLU A 79 28.08 -12.87 10.92
CA GLU A 79 28.44 -13.70 9.76
C GLU A 79 29.01 -12.88 8.61
N ARG A 80 30.05 -13.42 7.97
CA ARG A 80 30.69 -12.80 6.79
C ARG A 80 29.95 -13.09 5.49
N ARG A 81 29.10 -14.12 5.45
CA ARG A 81 28.36 -14.56 4.25
C ARG A 81 27.00 -15.12 4.65
N TRP A 82 26.00 -14.79 3.85
CA TRP A 82 24.64 -15.29 4.01
C TRP A 82 24.18 -16.04 2.78
N ASN A 83 23.38 -17.10 2.99
CA ASN A 83 22.51 -17.61 1.93
C ASN A 83 21.46 -16.53 1.61
N ILE A 84 21.50 -16.00 0.40
CA ILE A 84 20.63 -14.89 -0.02
C ILE A 84 19.20 -15.41 -0.22
N LYS A 85 18.32 -15.18 0.76
CA LYS A 85 16.88 -15.40 0.62
C LYS A 85 16.27 -14.24 -0.18
N ARG A 86 15.25 -14.54 -0.99
CA ARG A 86 14.54 -13.57 -1.82
C ARG A 86 13.06 -13.62 -1.49
N PHE A 87 12.50 -12.51 -1.05
CA PHE A 87 11.09 -12.36 -0.74
C PHE A 87 10.40 -11.62 -1.89
N GLN A 88 9.24 -12.11 -2.35
CA GLN A 88 8.58 -11.57 -3.54
C GLN A 88 7.35 -10.75 -3.14
N VAL A 89 7.24 -9.53 -3.65
CA VAL A 89 6.05 -8.69 -3.49
C VAL A 89 5.42 -8.48 -4.86
N ASP A 90 4.17 -8.89 -5.01
CA ASP A 90 3.39 -8.66 -6.24
C ASP A 90 2.82 -7.25 -6.19
N MET A 91 3.58 -6.32 -6.76
CA MET A 91 3.21 -4.90 -6.74
C MET A 91 1.99 -4.59 -7.58
N LEU A 92 1.68 -5.39 -8.61
CA LEU A 92 0.47 -5.15 -9.40
C LEU A 92 -0.79 -5.46 -8.58
N ARG A 93 -0.79 -6.58 -7.86
CA ARG A 93 -1.93 -6.91 -6.99
C ARG A 93 -1.99 -6.01 -5.75
N LEU A 94 -0.85 -5.59 -5.21
CA LEU A 94 -0.80 -4.61 -4.12
C LEU A 94 -1.29 -3.22 -4.58
N GLU A 95 -0.99 -2.81 -5.81
CA GLU A 95 -1.51 -1.58 -6.44
C GLU A 95 -3.03 -1.64 -6.55
N ARG A 96 -3.59 -2.76 -7.04
CA ARG A 96 -5.05 -2.96 -7.12
C ARG A 96 -5.72 -2.93 -5.75
N TRP A 97 -5.12 -3.56 -4.75
CA TRP A 97 -5.62 -3.53 -3.37
C TRP A 97 -5.58 -2.13 -2.77
N SER A 98 -4.49 -1.39 -2.98
CA SER A 98 -4.34 -0.01 -2.50
C SER A 98 -5.38 0.91 -3.16
N LEU A 99 -5.63 0.73 -4.45
CA LEU A 99 -6.66 1.49 -5.18
C LEU A 99 -8.07 1.18 -4.67
N LYS A 100 -8.40 -0.11 -4.47
CA LYS A 100 -9.66 -0.52 -3.85
C LYS A 100 -9.84 0.18 -2.50
N THR A 101 -8.80 0.11 -1.66
CA THR A 101 -8.81 0.71 -0.32
C THR A 101 -9.02 2.22 -0.37
N LEU A 102 -8.33 2.92 -1.29
CA LEU A 102 -8.47 4.36 -1.51
C LEU A 102 -9.92 4.73 -1.90
N ILE A 103 -10.49 4.05 -2.89
CA ILE A 103 -11.87 4.28 -3.35
C ILE A 103 -12.87 4.05 -2.21
N ASN A 104 -12.67 2.96 -1.46
CA ASN A 104 -13.52 2.57 -0.35
C ASN A 104 -13.51 3.60 0.79
N LEU A 105 -12.32 4.08 1.18
CA LEU A 105 -12.17 5.12 2.19
C LEU A 105 -12.76 6.46 1.72
N ASN A 106 -12.57 6.80 0.45
CA ASN A 106 -13.12 8.03 -0.13
C ASN A 106 -14.66 8.01 -0.23
N HIS A 107 -15.27 6.82 -0.33
CA HIS A 107 -16.73 6.71 -0.36
C HIS A 107 -17.40 7.13 0.96
N ILE A 108 -16.65 7.25 2.06
CA ILE A 108 -17.15 7.74 3.34
C ILE A 108 -17.10 9.28 3.32
N ASN A 109 -18.03 9.93 2.61
CA ASN A 109 -18.11 11.40 2.51
C ASN A 109 -16.79 12.09 2.07
N GLY A 110 -15.95 11.43 1.26
CA GLY A 110 -14.61 11.90 0.91
C GLY A 110 -14.58 13.04 -0.11
N TRP A 111 -13.48 13.14 -0.83
CA TRP A 111 -13.22 14.19 -1.82
C TRP A 111 -13.83 13.85 -3.18
N THR A 112 -13.82 14.82 -4.09
CA THR A 112 -14.20 14.59 -5.49
C THR A 112 -13.17 13.66 -6.14
N ILE A 113 -13.60 12.61 -6.82
CA ILE A 113 -12.72 11.64 -7.49
C ILE A 113 -13.03 11.60 -8.99
N GLY A 114 -12.04 11.93 -9.82
CA GLY A 114 -12.23 12.13 -11.26
C GLY A 114 -12.77 13.50 -11.63
N ASP A 115 -13.28 13.60 -12.86
CA ASP A 115 -13.62 14.89 -13.50
C ASP A 115 -15.16 15.11 -13.63
N ASP A 116 -15.97 14.11 -13.25
CA ASP A 116 -17.43 14.22 -13.34
C ASP A 116 -18.01 14.96 -12.11
N ALA A 117 -18.22 16.26 -12.27
CA ALA A 117 -18.81 17.12 -11.25
C ALA A 117 -20.24 16.70 -10.82
N SER A 118 -20.97 15.96 -11.65
CA SER A 118 -22.32 15.48 -11.32
C SER A 118 -22.32 14.30 -10.35
N LYS A 119 -21.18 13.62 -10.19
CA LYS A 119 -21.01 12.43 -9.35
C LYS A 119 -19.70 12.50 -8.57
N PRO A 120 -19.50 13.51 -7.71
CA PRO A 120 -18.19 13.83 -7.15
C PRO A 120 -17.55 12.66 -6.38
N HIS A 121 -18.33 11.81 -5.71
CA HIS A 121 -17.79 10.68 -4.93
C HIS A 121 -17.80 9.34 -5.68
N THR A 122 -18.12 9.33 -6.97
CA THR A 122 -18.17 8.10 -7.78
C THR A 122 -16.85 7.92 -8.52
N PRO A 123 -16.12 6.81 -8.31
CA PRO A 123 -14.85 6.59 -9.01
C PRO A 123 -15.07 6.51 -10.53
N PRO A 124 -14.20 7.13 -11.34
CA PRO A 124 -14.21 6.94 -12.79
C PRO A 124 -14.13 5.47 -13.17
N ARG A 125 -14.75 5.13 -14.31
CA ARG A 125 -14.77 3.76 -14.85
C ARG A 125 -13.36 3.16 -14.97
N GLU A 126 -12.37 3.96 -15.35
CA GLU A 126 -10.97 3.53 -15.43
C GLU A 126 -10.46 2.97 -14.09
N LEU A 127 -10.67 3.68 -12.98
CA LEU A 127 -10.19 3.24 -11.66
C LEU A 127 -10.86 1.93 -11.23
N VAL A 128 -12.15 1.79 -11.52
CA VAL A 128 -12.89 0.55 -11.27
C VAL A 128 -12.31 -0.59 -12.11
N GLU A 129 -12.11 -0.37 -13.42
CA GLU A 129 -11.52 -1.39 -14.31
C GLU A 129 -10.11 -1.80 -13.86
N VAL A 130 -9.29 -0.87 -13.33
CA VAL A 130 -7.98 -1.19 -12.76
C VAL A 130 -8.11 -2.02 -11.48
N ALA A 131 -8.97 -1.63 -10.53
CA ALA A 131 -9.18 -2.37 -9.29
C ALA A 131 -9.60 -3.84 -9.56
N PHE A 132 -10.49 -4.04 -10.54
CA PHE A 132 -10.94 -5.36 -11.00
C PHE A 132 -9.95 -6.07 -11.95
N GLY A 133 -8.77 -5.49 -12.22
CA GLY A 133 -7.72 -6.11 -13.03
C GLY A 133 -8.03 -6.19 -14.53
N ARG A 134 -9.04 -5.46 -15.00
CA ARG A 134 -9.40 -5.38 -16.43
C ARG A 134 -8.51 -4.40 -17.19
N LYS A 135 -7.88 -3.48 -16.48
CA LYS A 135 -6.87 -2.54 -16.99
C LYS A 135 -5.70 -2.46 -16.03
N ARG A 136 -4.58 -1.93 -16.51
CA ARG A 136 -3.43 -1.52 -15.69
C ARG A 136 -3.29 -0.01 -15.81
N PHE A 137 -2.82 0.64 -14.75
CA PHE A 137 -2.44 2.05 -14.87
C PHE A 137 -1.28 2.23 -15.85
N THR A 138 -1.46 3.13 -16.81
CA THR A 138 -0.38 3.66 -17.65
C THR A 138 0.20 4.93 -17.01
N ASP A 139 1.42 5.29 -17.38
CA ASP A 139 2.02 6.60 -17.06
C ASP A 139 2.19 6.90 -15.56
N ALA A 140 1.85 8.12 -15.09
CA ALA A 140 2.11 8.64 -13.75
C ALA A 140 1.15 8.15 -12.65
N LYS A 141 0.15 7.34 -13.00
CA LYS A 141 -0.75 6.69 -12.05
C LYS A 141 -0.18 5.38 -11.55
N GLY A 142 -0.47 5.01 -10.30
CA GLY A 142 -0.13 3.70 -9.74
C GLY A 142 0.47 3.77 -8.34
N LEU A 143 0.97 2.62 -7.90
CA LEU A 143 1.58 2.46 -6.58
C LEU A 143 3.10 2.70 -6.67
N TYR A 144 3.59 3.59 -5.83
CA TYR A 144 4.99 3.94 -5.70
C TYR A 144 5.48 3.56 -4.31
N SER A 145 6.69 3.02 -4.20
CA SER A 145 7.42 3.01 -2.93
C SER A 145 8.09 4.37 -2.76
N MET A 146 7.96 4.91 -1.55
CA MET A 146 8.65 6.14 -1.16
C MET A 146 9.93 5.75 -0.42
N SER A 147 11.06 6.33 -0.81
CA SER A 147 12.30 6.24 -0.04
C SER A 147 12.89 7.63 0.06
N ASN A 148 13.06 8.13 1.29
CA ASN A 148 13.76 9.40 1.51
C ASN A 148 15.24 9.21 1.88
N GLY A 149 15.82 8.03 1.61
CA GLY A 149 17.25 7.74 1.81
C GLY A 149 17.75 7.74 3.27
N GLN A 150 16.96 8.27 4.21
CA GLN A 150 17.30 8.42 5.63
C GLN A 150 16.23 7.87 6.58
N HIS A 151 15.07 7.41 6.10
CA HIS A 151 14.10 6.75 6.97
C HIS A 151 14.67 5.42 7.47
N VAL A 152 14.87 5.36 8.78
CA VAL A 152 14.76 4.10 9.49
C VAL A 152 13.29 3.67 9.37
N ILE A 153 13.07 2.54 8.71
CA ILE A 153 11.75 1.93 8.67
C ILE A 153 11.53 1.28 10.03
N ASP A 154 10.64 1.88 10.82
CA ASP A 154 10.23 1.31 12.09
C ASP A 154 9.10 0.30 11.82
N PHE A 155 9.48 -0.99 11.82
CA PHE A 155 8.58 -2.07 11.47
C PHE A 155 7.70 -2.44 12.66
N HIS A 156 6.42 -2.09 12.57
CA HIS A 156 5.40 -2.52 13.52
C HIS A 156 4.41 -3.44 12.81
N GLU A 157 4.45 -4.74 13.14
CA GLU A 157 3.51 -5.70 12.57
C GLU A 157 2.06 -5.26 12.86
N GLY A 158 1.21 -5.30 11.84
CA GLY A 158 -0.19 -4.87 11.96
C GLY A 158 -0.39 -3.35 11.92
N ALA A 159 0.65 -2.52 12.00
CA ALA A 159 0.50 -1.08 11.90
C ALA A 159 0.04 -0.67 10.49
N PHE A 160 -1.08 0.04 10.44
CA PHE A 160 -1.58 0.65 9.22
C PHE A 160 -1.98 2.09 9.49
N SER A 161 -1.47 2.99 8.66
CA SER A 161 -2.04 4.32 8.55
C SER A 161 -2.24 4.73 7.10
N PHE A 162 -3.27 5.54 6.87
CA PHE A 162 -3.59 6.10 5.58
C PHE A 162 -3.72 7.62 5.68
N SER A 163 -3.17 8.34 4.72
CA SER A 163 -3.36 9.79 4.56
C SER A 163 -3.78 10.11 3.14
N ALA A 164 -4.95 10.72 2.95
CA ALA A 164 -5.40 11.14 1.62
C ALA A 164 -4.54 12.30 1.10
N SER A 165 -4.29 12.30 -0.21
CA SER A 165 -3.64 13.42 -0.89
C SER A 165 -4.65 14.07 -1.82
N THR A 166 -4.71 15.40 -1.77
CA THR A 166 -5.70 16.21 -2.49
C THR A 166 -5.08 17.40 -3.21
N ASN A 167 -5.65 17.76 -4.36
CA ASN A 167 -5.45 19.04 -5.01
C ASN A 167 -6.77 19.84 -4.93
N GLY A 168 -6.83 20.83 -4.03
CA GLY A 168 -8.09 21.48 -3.67
C GLY A 168 -9.10 20.47 -3.11
N ASN A 169 -10.27 20.34 -3.76
CA ASN A 169 -11.32 19.39 -3.38
C ASN A 169 -11.23 18.05 -4.15
N GLN A 170 -10.20 17.84 -4.96
CA GLN A 170 -10.03 16.63 -5.76
C GLN A 170 -9.06 15.66 -5.07
N LEU A 171 -9.46 14.40 -4.96
CA LEU A 171 -8.60 13.30 -4.55
C LEU A 171 -7.59 13.01 -5.66
N VAL A 172 -6.30 13.12 -5.36
CA VAL A 172 -5.21 12.82 -6.32
C VAL A 172 -4.47 11.54 -5.95
N GLY A 173 -4.66 11.04 -4.73
CA GLY A 173 -3.99 9.84 -4.26
C GLY A 173 -4.08 9.64 -2.75
N GLY A 174 -3.10 8.90 -2.22
CA GLY A 174 -2.91 8.79 -0.78
C GLY A 174 -1.69 7.98 -0.40
N ARG A 175 -1.16 8.29 0.78
CA ARG A 175 -0.06 7.56 1.43
C ARG A 175 -0.61 6.40 2.24
N PHE A 176 0.00 5.25 2.04
CA PHE A 176 -0.19 4.04 2.84
C PHE A 176 1.09 3.77 3.63
N TRP A 177 0.98 3.70 4.95
CA TRP A 177 2.03 3.10 5.78
C TRP A 177 1.59 1.68 6.11
N LEU A 178 2.24 0.71 5.48
CA LEU A 178 1.94 -0.70 5.66
C LEU A 178 3.09 -1.35 6.44
N TRP A 179 2.86 -1.64 7.72
CA TRP A 179 3.84 -2.22 8.63
C TRP A 179 5.17 -1.44 8.64
N GLY A 180 5.06 -0.11 8.65
CA GLY A 180 6.20 0.81 8.59
C GLY A 180 6.70 1.14 7.19
N VAL A 181 6.32 0.38 6.15
CA VAL A 181 6.76 0.63 4.77
C VAL A 181 5.86 1.66 4.08
N PRO A 182 6.41 2.81 3.64
CA PRO A 182 5.63 3.86 3.01
C PRO A 182 5.42 3.59 1.51
N PHE A 183 4.16 3.61 1.10
CA PHE A 183 3.73 3.59 -0.29
C PHE A 183 2.85 4.78 -0.63
N TYR A 184 2.87 5.21 -1.88
CA TYR A 184 2.02 6.26 -2.40
C TYR A 184 1.18 5.73 -3.57
N MET A 185 -0.13 5.85 -3.47
CA MET A 185 -1.04 5.58 -4.60
C MET A 185 -1.34 6.89 -5.31
N SER A 186 -0.90 7.03 -6.56
CA SER A 186 -1.31 8.12 -7.46
C SER A 186 -2.48 7.68 -8.33
N ILE A 187 -3.53 8.48 -8.37
CA ILE A 187 -4.63 8.36 -9.35
C ILE A 187 -4.68 9.54 -10.31
N TYR A 188 -3.74 10.47 -10.19
CA TYR A 188 -3.66 11.68 -11.00
C TYR A 188 -2.76 11.46 -12.23
N PRO A 189 -3.12 12.04 -13.40
CA PRO A 189 -2.38 11.81 -14.64
C PRO A 189 -0.99 12.48 -14.66
N ASP A 190 -0.78 13.51 -13.83
CA ASP A 190 0.50 14.22 -13.77
C ASP A 190 1.48 13.56 -12.78
N PRO A 191 2.80 13.60 -13.05
CA PRO A 191 3.80 13.17 -12.10
C PRO A 191 3.67 13.89 -10.76
N ILE A 192 3.45 13.12 -9.70
CA ILE A 192 3.37 13.65 -8.34
C ILE A 192 4.79 13.71 -7.76
N GLN A 193 5.13 14.82 -7.11
CA GLN A 193 6.32 14.91 -6.27
C GLN A 193 5.89 14.96 -4.81
N GLU A 194 6.29 13.95 -4.05
CA GLU A 194 5.93 13.85 -2.64
C GLU A 194 7.08 14.41 -1.79
N ASN A 195 7.04 15.70 -1.46
CA ASN A 195 8.05 16.38 -0.62
C ASN A 195 9.51 16.15 -1.08
N GLY A 196 9.73 16.02 -2.40
CA GLY A 196 11.05 15.74 -2.98
C GLY A 196 11.56 14.31 -2.77
N ALA A 197 10.76 13.40 -2.19
CA ALA A 197 11.14 12.00 -2.04
C ALA A 197 11.14 11.28 -3.40
N PRO A 198 12.22 10.55 -3.74
CA PRO A 198 12.24 9.66 -4.88
C PRO A 198 11.06 8.67 -4.85
N MET A 199 10.20 8.73 -5.85
CA MET A 199 9.11 7.77 -6.05
C MET A 199 9.55 6.67 -7.01
N MET A 200 9.53 5.42 -6.54
CA MET A 200 9.92 4.27 -7.34
C MET A 200 8.73 3.36 -7.60
N ARG A 201 8.50 2.99 -8.86
CA ARG A 201 7.39 2.09 -9.24
C ARG A 201 7.85 0.73 -9.72
N ARG A 202 8.94 0.64 -10.48
CA ARG A 202 9.33 -0.59 -11.18
C ARG A 202 10.72 -1.08 -10.77
N ARG A 203 10.90 -2.40 -10.81
CA ARG A 203 12.20 -3.09 -10.60
C ARG A 203 12.89 -2.73 -9.29
N MET A 204 12.12 -2.60 -8.21
CA MET A 204 12.71 -2.25 -6.91
C MET A 204 13.21 -3.51 -6.23
N THR A 205 14.46 -3.48 -5.79
CA THR A 205 15.04 -4.49 -4.92
C THR A 205 15.52 -3.79 -3.67
N HIS A 206 14.93 -4.11 -2.52
CA HIS A 206 15.41 -3.64 -1.24
C HIS A 206 16.35 -4.69 -0.65
N TRP A 207 17.63 -4.33 -0.48
CA TRP A 207 18.64 -5.19 0.12
C TRP A 207 18.77 -4.91 1.60
N PHE A 208 18.63 -5.95 2.43
CA PHE A 208 18.95 -5.90 3.84
C PHE A 208 20.45 -6.17 4.03
N GLN A 209 21.09 -5.37 4.87
CA GLN A 209 22.53 -5.43 5.15
C GLN A 209 22.77 -5.63 6.65
N THR A 210 23.55 -6.64 7.02
CA THR A 210 24.04 -6.84 8.39
C THR A 210 25.50 -6.40 8.50
N TRP A 211 26.09 -6.52 9.69
CA TRP A 211 27.49 -6.22 9.93
C TRP A 211 28.22 -7.49 10.35
N ASP A 212 29.44 -7.72 9.83
CA ASP A 212 30.28 -8.83 10.26
C ASP A 212 31.13 -8.50 11.50
N ASP A 213 31.95 -9.46 11.93
CA ASP A 213 32.89 -9.34 13.05
C ASP A 213 33.90 -8.17 12.91
N LYS A 214 34.14 -7.72 11.68
CA LYS A 214 35.03 -6.59 11.36
C LYS A 214 34.26 -5.29 11.08
N ARG A 215 32.97 -5.22 11.44
CA ARG A 215 32.08 -4.09 11.16
C ARG A 215 32.03 -3.71 9.67
N ARG A 216 32.05 -4.70 8.78
CA ARG A 216 31.81 -4.50 7.34
C ARG A 216 30.35 -4.84 7.02
N GLN A 217 29.75 -4.08 6.12
CA GLN A 217 28.39 -4.38 5.63
C GLN A 217 28.38 -5.63 4.76
N VAL A 218 27.44 -6.53 5.03
CA VAL A 218 27.26 -7.78 4.29
C VAL A 218 25.81 -7.88 3.82
N LYS A 219 25.61 -8.18 2.53
CA LYS A 219 24.28 -8.45 1.99
C LYS A 219 23.70 -9.70 2.64
N SER A 220 22.52 -9.57 3.23
CA SER A 220 21.85 -10.66 3.93
C SER A 220 20.79 -11.30 3.03
N HIS A 221 19.79 -10.54 2.63
CA HIS A 221 18.68 -11.01 1.79
C HIS A 221 18.03 -9.79 1.11
N CYS A 222 17.03 -10.02 0.28
CA CYS A 222 16.30 -8.93 -0.35
C CYS A 222 14.81 -9.17 -0.51
N VAL A 223 14.07 -8.06 -0.61
CA VAL A 223 12.67 -8.03 -1.05
C VAL A 223 12.65 -7.51 -2.50
N LEU A 224 11.99 -8.26 -3.36
CA LEU A 224 11.82 -8.00 -4.78
C LEU A 224 10.39 -7.51 -5.03
N PHE A 225 10.26 -6.24 -5.36
CA PHE A 225 8.99 -5.62 -5.68
C PHE A 225 8.76 -5.72 -7.19
N ASN A 226 8.00 -6.74 -7.58
CA ASN A 226 7.83 -7.09 -8.98
C ASN A 226 6.51 -6.55 -9.51
N TYR A 227 6.61 -5.87 -10.66
CA TYR A 227 5.50 -5.72 -11.57
C TYR A 227 5.66 -6.76 -12.68
N PRO A 228 4.74 -7.73 -12.84
CA PRO A 228 4.80 -8.65 -13.96
C PRO A 228 4.74 -7.87 -15.27
N LYS A 229 5.46 -8.35 -16.29
CA LYS A 229 5.41 -7.76 -17.64
C LYS A 229 3.95 -7.77 -18.15
N GLN A 230 3.62 -6.83 -19.02
CA GLN A 230 2.36 -6.85 -19.74
C GLN A 230 2.37 -8.00 -20.74
#